data_AF-A0A3Q2XDX2-F1
#
_entry.id   AF-A0A3Q2XDX2-F1
#
_cell.length_a   1.000
_cell.length_b   1.000
_cell.length_c   1.000
_cell.angle_alpha   90.00
_cell.angle_beta   90.00
_cell.angle_gamma   90.00
#
_symmetry.space_group_name_H-M   'P 1'
#
loop_
_entity.id
_entity.type
_entity.pdbx_description
1 polymer ?
#
loop_
_entity_poly.entity_id
_entity_poly.type
_entity_poly.pdbx_seq_one_letter_code
_entity_poly.pdbx_strand_id
1 'polypeptide(L)'
;MLRQMDGMKGRNEMKKHPRRMIRRRDRGENLCFQFLRALRQRDFQQAKRLCNMILIYEPHHPEASEFLPLIQRKLLEGKDQTQNLQVEDSDDSDSDDDADDPGCDEE
;
A
#
# COMPACT_ATOMS: atom_id res chain seq x y z
N MET A 1 43.71 14.06 -19.72
CA MET A 1 42.26 13.74 -19.78
C MET A 1 42.01 12.59 -18.82
N LEU A 2 41.19 12.76 -17.79
CA LEU A 2 40.52 11.64 -17.13
C LEU A 2 39.18 12.15 -16.60
N ARG A 3 38.11 11.82 -17.33
CA ARG A 3 36.73 11.89 -16.83
C ARG A 3 36.55 10.75 -15.83
N GLN A 4 35.97 11.04 -14.67
CA GLN A 4 35.05 10.11 -14.04
C GLN A 4 33.93 10.92 -13.37
N MET A 5 32.76 10.81 -13.97
CA MET A 5 31.47 11.07 -13.35
C MET A 5 31.15 9.80 -12.55
N ASP A 6 30.72 9.93 -11.30
CA ASP A 6 29.59 9.19 -10.71
C ASP A 6 29.62 9.25 -9.19
N GLY A 7 28.48 9.60 -8.61
CA GLY A 7 28.30 9.63 -7.17
C GLY A 7 27.22 10.58 -6.69
N MET A 8 26.07 10.67 -7.38
CA MET A 8 24.85 11.26 -6.84
C MET A 8 24.36 10.41 -5.65
N LYS A 9 24.97 10.61 -4.47
CA LYS A 9 24.51 9.99 -3.23
C LYS A 9 23.94 11.04 -2.31
N GLY A 10 22.67 11.31 -2.55
CA GLY A 10 21.80 12.07 -1.67
C GLY A 10 20.37 11.74 -2.02
N ARG A 11 19.99 10.45 -1.94
CA ARG A 11 18.57 10.07 -1.95
C ARG A 11 17.94 10.82 -0.80
N ASN A 12 17.17 11.85 -1.14
CA ASN A 12 16.32 12.61 -0.25
C ASN A 12 15.65 11.63 0.72
N GLU A 13 16.16 11.56 1.95
CA GLU A 13 15.37 11.10 3.08
C GLU A 13 14.28 12.15 3.23
N MET A 14 13.20 11.92 2.50
CA MET A 14 11.89 12.48 2.75
C MET A 14 11.51 12.04 4.16
N LYS A 15 12.08 12.71 5.16
CA LYS A 15 11.55 12.89 6.50
C LYS A 15 10.26 13.68 6.31
N LYS A 16 9.26 13.01 5.72
CA LYS A 16 7.90 13.52 5.59
C LYS A 16 7.48 13.73 7.01
N HIS A 17 7.52 14.98 7.45
CA HIS A 17 7.04 15.35 8.77
C HIS A 17 5.69 14.67 8.97
N PRO A 18 5.44 13.99 10.09
CA PRO A 18 4.16 13.34 10.35
C PRO A 18 2.98 14.30 10.13
N ARG A 19 3.20 15.58 10.44
CA ARG A 19 2.28 16.70 10.23
C ARG A 19 1.88 16.95 8.76
N ARG A 20 2.67 16.51 7.78
CA ARG A 20 2.40 16.72 6.33
C ARG A 20 1.57 15.61 5.69
N MET A 21 1.51 14.40 6.27
CA MET A 21 0.77 13.27 5.66
C MET A 21 -0.72 13.24 6.01
N ILE A 22 -1.19 14.16 6.86
CA ILE A 22 -2.54 14.16 7.43
C ILE A 22 -3.24 15.49 7.13
N ARG A 23 -3.09 15.95 5.89
CA ARG A 23 -3.95 16.99 5.32
C ARG A 23 -4.57 16.41 4.07
N ARG A 24 -5.75 15.79 4.20
CA ARG A 24 -6.85 15.80 3.17
C ARG A 24 -7.97 14.77 3.35
N ARG A 25 -7.98 13.87 4.35
CA ARG A 25 -9.08 12.88 4.43
C ARG A 25 -9.45 12.38 5.83
N ASP A 26 -9.34 13.22 6.87
CA ASP A 26 -10.09 12.95 8.10
C ASP A 26 -11.47 13.61 7.94
N ARG A 27 -12.47 12.82 7.51
CA ARG A 27 -13.83 13.04 8.01
C ARG A 27 -13.69 12.92 9.53
N GLY A 28 -14.14 13.93 10.29
CA GLY A 28 -13.76 14.20 11.70
C GLY A 28 -14.06 13.13 12.77
N GLU A 29 -13.92 11.85 12.47
CA GLU A 29 -13.96 10.74 13.39
C GLU A 29 -12.60 10.57 14.08
N ASN A 30 -12.63 10.40 15.41
CA ASN A 30 -11.44 10.16 16.23
C ASN A 30 -10.61 8.97 15.72
N LEU A 31 -9.29 9.15 15.60
CA LEU A 31 -8.35 8.10 15.15
C LEU A 31 -8.45 6.83 16.01
N CYS A 32 -8.62 6.99 17.33
CA CYS A 32 -8.82 5.86 18.25
C CYS A 32 -10.12 5.09 17.97
N PHE A 33 -11.20 5.79 17.63
CA PHE A 33 -12.46 5.14 17.29
C PHE A 33 -12.35 4.34 15.99
N GLN A 34 -11.72 4.93 14.96
CA GLN A 34 -11.43 4.24 13.72
C GLN A 34 -10.53 3.01 13.95
N PHE A 35 -9.54 3.13 14.84
CA PHE A 35 -8.65 2.03 15.19
C PHE A 35 -9.41 0.86 15.84
N LEU A 36 -10.23 1.14 16.84
CA LEU A 36 -11.06 0.13 17.51
C LEU A 36 -12.04 -0.53 16.54
N ARG A 37 -12.64 0.24 15.62
CA ARG A 37 -13.49 -0.30 14.56
C ARG A 37 -12.72 -1.26 13.66
N ALA A 38 -11.53 -0.88 13.20
CA ALA A 38 -10.68 -1.73 12.36
C ALA A 38 -10.31 -3.04 13.08
N LEU A 39 -9.98 -2.98 14.38
CA LEU A 39 -9.75 -4.18 15.20
C LEU A 39 -10.97 -5.10 15.26
N ARG A 40 -12.17 -4.55 15.48
CA ARG A 40 -13.42 -5.35 15.49
C ARG A 40 -13.73 -5.97 14.14
N GLN A 41 -13.40 -5.28 13.05
CA GLN A 41 -13.56 -5.78 11.68
C GLN A 41 -12.43 -6.71 11.24
N ARG A 42 -11.42 -6.96 12.11
CA ARG A 42 -10.20 -7.73 11.80
C ARG A 42 -9.42 -7.17 10.61
N ASP A 43 -9.60 -5.88 10.29
CA ASP A 43 -8.78 -5.18 9.31
C ASP A 43 -7.48 -4.73 9.99
N PHE A 44 -6.56 -5.69 10.14
CA PHE A 44 -5.28 -5.45 10.80
C PHE A 44 -4.35 -4.54 9.97
N GLN A 45 -4.57 -4.42 8.65
CA GLN A 45 -3.82 -3.47 7.80
C GLN A 45 -4.19 -2.03 8.16
N GLN A 46 -5.50 -1.75 8.24
CA GLN A 46 -6.00 -0.45 8.64
C GLN A 46 -5.68 -0.16 10.11
N ALA A 47 -5.84 -1.15 11.01
CA ALA A 47 -5.49 -1.02 12.42
C ALA A 47 -4.01 -0.65 12.61
N LYS A 48 -3.08 -1.27 11.88
CA LYS A 48 -1.64 -0.93 11.93
C LYS A 48 -1.39 0.52 11.53
N ARG A 49 -2.02 0.98 10.45
CA ARG A 49 -1.87 2.37 9.97
C ARG A 49 -2.37 3.35 11.01
N LEU A 50 -3.56 3.11 11.59
CA LEU A 50 -4.15 3.98 12.61
C LEU A 50 -3.36 3.95 13.93
N CYS A 51 -2.83 2.79 14.32
CA CYS A 51 -1.97 2.66 15.51
C CYS A 51 -0.68 3.49 15.38
N ASN A 52 -0.02 3.44 14.22
CA ASN A 52 1.15 4.29 13.95
C ASN A 52 0.80 5.78 13.95
N MET A 53 -0.39 6.13 13.47
CA MET A 53 -0.89 7.50 13.50
C MET A 53 -1.10 7.99 14.93
N ILE A 54 -1.71 7.17 15.79
CA ILE A 54 -1.88 7.49 17.21
C ILE A 54 -0.51 7.73 17.87
N LEU A 55 0.46 6.83 17.65
CA LEU A 55 1.83 6.96 18.20
C LEU A 55 2.60 8.18 17.67
N ILE A 56 2.24 8.68 16.48
CA ILE A 56 2.81 9.93 15.94
C ILE A 56 2.33 11.16 16.72
N TYR A 57 1.06 11.16 17.16
CA TYR A 57 0.48 12.27 17.91
C TYR A 57 0.77 12.15 19.41
N GLU A 58 0.71 10.94 19.94
CA GLU A 58 0.92 10.60 21.34
C GLU A 58 1.98 9.49 21.45
N PRO A 59 3.28 9.85 21.34
CA PRO A 59 4.36 8.86 21.35
C PRO A 59 4.50 8.12 22.68
N HIS A 60 3.95 8.67 23.76
CA HIS A 60 3.93 8.06 25.10
C HIS A 60 2.62 7.31 25.40
N HIS A 61 1.77 7.07 24.40
CA HIS A 61 0.54 6.32 24.61
C HIS A 61 0.87 4.82 24.81
N PRO A 62 0.74 4.30 26.05
CA PRO A 62 1.22 2.95 26.38
C PRO A 62 0.45 1.88 25.60
N GLU A 63 -0.86 2.08 25.45
CA GLU A 63 -1.77 1.15 24.80
C GLU A 63 -1.41 0.92 23.32
N ALA A 64 -1.24 1.98 22.51
CA ALA A 64 -0.88 1.81 21.11
C ALA A 64 0.52 1.19 20.91
N SER A 65 1.44 1.42 21.84
CA SER A 65 2.78 0.82 21.79
C SER A 65 2.71 -0.70 21.97
N GLU A 66 1.85 -1.16 22.88
CA GLU A 66 1.60 -2.58 23.11
C GLU A 66 0.76 -3.23 22.00
N PHE A 67 -0.19 -2.50 21.41
CA PHE A 67 -1.02 -3.05 20.32
C PHE A 67 -0.26 -3.23 19.01
N LEU A 68 0.72 -2.39 18.71
CA LEU A 68 1.46 -2.43 17.45
C LEU A 68 2.11 -3.81 17.15
N PRO A 69 2.89 -4.42 18.07
CA PRO A 69 3.46 -5.75 17.81
C PRO A 69 2.39 -6.85 17.70
N LEU A 70 1.28 -6.74 18.45
CA LEU A 70 0.18 -7.71 18.38
C LEU A 70 -0.51 -7.70 17.01
N ILE A 71 -0.75 -6.51 16.45
CA ILE A 71 -1.35 -6.34 15.13
C ILE A 71 -0.40 -6.84 14.04
N GLN A 72 0.90 -6.57 14.17
CA GLN A 72 1.91 -7.06 13.23
C GLN A 72 1.97 -8.60 13.23
N ARG A 73 1.91 -9.23 14.40
CA ARG A 73 1.82 -10.69 14.51
C ARG A 73 0.56 -11.24 13.83
N LYS A 74 -0.60 -10.62 14.08
CA LYS A 74 -1.87 -11.03 13.46
C LYS A 74 -1.86 -10.89 11.93
N LEU A 75 -1.18 -9.88 11.41
CA LEU A 75 -0.96 -9.73 9.96
C LEU A 75 -0.05 -10.81 9.37
N LEU A 76 0.90 -11.33 10.13
CA LEU A 76 1.73 -12.45 9.71
C LEU A 76 0.90 -13.74 9.66
N GLU A 77 0.18 -14.03 10.75
CA GLU A 77 -0.71 -15.21 10.85
C GLU A 77 -1.81 -15.22 9.77
N GLY A 78 -2.33 -14.05 9.38
CA GLY A 78 -3.39 -13.94 8.36
C GLY A 78 -2.90 -14.05 6.91
N LYS A 79 -1.62 -13.75 6.64
CA LYS A 79 -1.06 -13.86 5.27
C LYS A 79 -0.96 -15.31 4.81
N ASP A 80 -0.76 -16.25 5.73
CA ASP A 80 -0.74 -17.68 5.44
C ASP A 80 -2.11 -18.21 4.96
N GLN A 81 -3.20 -17.49 5.23
CA GLN A 81 -4.55 -17.89 4.81
C GLN A 81 -4.99 -17.32 3.45
N THR A 82 -4.36 -16.25 2.97
CA THR A 82 -4.77 -15.55 1.74
C THR A 82 -3.97 -15.91 0.49
N GLN A 83 -2.89 -16.70 0.60
CA GLN A 83 -2.10 -17.13 -0.56
C GLN A 83 -2.71 -18.30 -1.36
N ASN A 84 -3.88 -18.81 -0.97
CA ASN A 84 -4.54 -19.95 -1.65
C ASN A 84 -5.71 -19.53 -2.57
N LEU A 85 -5.73 -18.28 -3.05
CA LEU A 85 -6.75 -17.76 -3.97
C LEU A 85 -6.16 -17.04 -5.19
N GLN A 86 -4.94 -17.40 -5.60
CA GLN A 86 -4.49 -17.17 -6.98
C GLN A 86 -4.84 -18.42 -7.79
N VAL A 87 -6.09 -18.50 -8.25
CA VAL A 87 -6.41 -19.31 -9.43
C VAL A 87 -5.91 -18.54 -10.64
N GLU A 88 -4.76 -18.96 -11.14
CA GLU A 88 -4.35 -18.74 -12.52
C GLU A 88 -5.23 -19.63 -13.39
N ASP A 89 -6.14 -19.04 -14.18
CA ASP A 89 -6.55 -19.60 -15.47
C ASP A 89 -7.33 -18.53 -16.22
N SER A 90 -6.65 -17.85 -17.13
CA SER A 90 -7.29 -17.14 -18.24
C SER A 90 -6.56 -17.58 -19.49
N ASP A 91 -6.72 -18.86 -19.81
CA ASP A 91 -6.57 -19.40 -21.15
C ASP A 91 -7.67 -18.78 -22.03
N ASP A 92 -7.29 -17.85 -22.90
CA ASP A 92 -8.10 -17.50 -24.06
C ASP A 92 -7.14 -17.22 -25.22
N SER A 93 -6.65 -18.31 -25.78
CA SER A 93 -5.99 -18.36 -27.08
C SER A 93 -7.03 -18.60 -28.16
N ASP A 94 -7.41 -17.57 -28.92
CA ASP A 94 -7.83 -17.67 -30.33
C ASP A 94 -7.81 -16.25 -30.93
N SER A 95 -6.79 -15.91 -31.73
CA SER A 95 -6.77 -16.03 -33.20
C SER A 95 -7.82 -15.14 -33.87
N ASP A 96 -7.39 -14.05 -34.51
CA ASP A 96 -7.49 -14.03 -35.98
C ASP A 96 -6.60 -12.97 -36.63
N ASP A 97 -6.16 -13.38 -37.80
CA ASP A 97 -5.14 -12.88 -38.70
C ASP A 97 -5.64 -11.64 -39.46
N ASP A 98 -5.14 -10.45 -39.11
CA ASP A 98 -5.41 -9.23 -39.89
C ASP A 98 -4.36 -9.13 -41.00
N ALA A 99 -4.63 -9.88 -42.07
CA ALA A 99 -3.87 -9.89 -43.30
C ALA A 99 -3.94 -8.52 -43.99
N ASP A 100 -2.76 -7.92 -44.11
CA ASP A 100 -2.43 -6.70 -44.83
C ASP A 100 -2.68 -6.80 -46.36
N ASP A 101 -2.89 -5.63 -46.98
CA ASP A 101 -2.67 -5.30 -48.41
C ASP A 101 -3.89 -5.40 -49.41
N PRO A 102 -3.85 -4.77 -50.62
CA PRO A 102 -4.26 -3.39 -50.90
C PRO A 102 -5.19 -3.23 -52.14
N GLY A 103 -5.82 -2.06 -52.28
CA GLY A 103 -6.15 -1.41 -53.56
C GLY A 103 -7.15 -2.05 -54.55
N CYS A 104 -8.25 -1.34 -54.85
CA CYS A 104 -8.71 -1.14 -56.23
C CYS A 104 -9.68 0.04 -56.34
N ASP A 105 -9.80 0.52 -57.58
CA ASP A 105 -10.19 1.82 -58.11
C ASP A 105 -11.69 1.93 -58.47
N GLU A 106 -12.11 3.13 -58.92
CA GLU A 106 -13.33 3.51 -59.70
C GLU A 106 -14.67 3.76 -58.94
N GLU A 107 -15.10 5.03 -58.82
CA GLU A 107 -15.97 5.80 -59.77
C GLU A 107 -16.10 7.29 -59.36
#